data_AF-A0A933YBF9-F1
#
_entry.id   AF-A0A933YBF9-F1
#
_cell.length_a   1.000
_cell.length_b   1.000
_cell.length_c   1.000
_cell.angle_alpha   90.00
_cell.angle_beta   90.00
_cell.angle_gamma   90.00
#
_symmetry.space_group_name_H-M   'P 1'
#
loop_
_entity.id
_entity.type
_entity.pdbx_description
1 polymer ?
#
loop_
_entity_poly.entity_id
_entity_poly.type
_entity_poly.pdbx_seq_one_letter_code
_entity_poly.pdbx_strand_id
1 'polypeptide(L)'
;MPDIVADLHLHSTFSDGLYAPDALVDLVVSKGLKAFSITDHDSVQGVASIKPCTKATLIPGIELTSTLEGKEVHLLGYYINIEEPELIETLSLIAHRREKRLMDIVDKLNNAGNFFLDKDELAHEFGTGSYNRLNLARFMVKKGIAQSIERVFANYLGDGTDAYE
;
A
#
# COMPACT_ATOMS: atom_id res chain seq x y z
N MET A 1 17.77 14.53 21.93
CA MET A 1 17.52 14.02 20.56
C MET A 1 17.40 15.24 19.66
N PRO A 2 17.92 15.23 18.43
CA PRO A 2 17.66 16.34 17.50
C PRO A 2 16.14 16.50 17.33
N ASP A 3 15.69 17.73 17.14
CA ASP A 3 14.29 17.98 16.80
C ASP A 3 13.98 17.24 15.49
N ILE A 4 13.07 16.26 15.53
CA ILE A 4 12.62 15.55 14.33
C ILE A 4 11.78 16.55 13.53
N VAL A 5 12.30 16.98 12.39
CA VAL A 5 11.67 18.03 11.57
C VAL A 5 10.92 17.49 10.36
N ALA A 6 11.11 16.22 9.99
CA ALA A 6 10.45 15.64 8.82
C ALA A 6 10.26 14.13 8.94
N ASP A 7 9.25 13.62 8.22
CA ASP A 7 9.04 12.19 7.96
C ASP A 7 8.75 11.99 6.48
N LEU A 8 9.66 11.31 5.79
CA LEU A 8 9.66 11.19 4.32
C LEU A 8 9.25 9.80 3.83
N HIS A 9 8.68 8.96 4.68
CA HIS A 9 8.26 7.61 4.30
C HIS A 9 6.93 7.26 4.99
N LEU A 10 5.84 7.82 4.47
CA LEU A 10 4.50 7.62 5.00
C LEU A 10 3.60 6.96 3.97
N HIS A 11 2.83 5.95 4.37
CA HIS A 11 1.85 5.30 3.51
C HIS A 11 0.44 5.70 3.90
N SER A 12 -0.39 5.90 2.90
CA SER A 12 -1.80 6.22 3.03
C SER A 12 -2.68 5.02 2.67
N THR A 13 -3.99 5.20 2.78
CA THR A 13 -4.96 4.19 2.32
C THR A 13 -4.91 3.89 0.82
N PHE A 14 -4.18 4.69 0.02
CA PHE A 14 -3.94 4.41 -1.40
C PHE A 14 -2.90 3.30 -1.65
N SER A 15 -2.24 2.81 -0.59
CA SER A 15 -1.46 1.58 -0.63
C SER A 15 -1.82 0.68 0.56
N ASP A 16 -1.00 0.63 1.60
CA ASP A 16 -1.17 -0.22 2.77
C ASP A 16 -1.18 0.55 4.10
N GLY A 17 -1.22 1.89 4.04
CA GLY A 17 -1.37 2.76 5.19
C GLY A 17 -2.74 2.64 5.87
N LEU A 18 -2.82 3.18 7.08
CA LEU A 18 -4.06 3.19 7.89
C LEU A 18 -4.86 4.48 7.75
N TYR A 19 -4.20 5.58 7.40
CA TYR A 19 -4.79 6.92 7.38
C TYR A 19 -4.98 7.38 5.93
N ALA A 20 -6.13 8.01 5.66
CA ALA A 20 -6.32 8.73 4.41
C ALA A 20 -5.28 9.87 4.29
N PRO A 21 -4.92 10.31 3.09
CA PRO A 21 -3.92 11.37 2.89
C PRO A 21 -4.19 12.64 3.71
N ASP A 22 -5.42 13.13 3.75
CA ASP A 22 -5.79 14.31 4.55
C ASP A 22 -5.59 14.08 6.06
N ALA A 23 -5.91 12.88 6.56
CA ALA A 23 -5.69 12.52 7.96
C ALA A 23 -4.19 12.40 8.30
N LEU A 24 -3.35 11.97 7.35
CA LEU A 24 -1.90 12.00 7.50
C LEU A 24 -1.38 13.44 7.60
N VAL A 25 -1.88 14.35 6.78
CA VAL A 25 -1.53 15.78 6.84
C VAL A 25 -1.83 16.34 8.24
N ASP A 26 -3.03 16.09 8.76
CA ASP A 26 -3.42 16.53 10.10
C ASP A 26 -2.52 15.93 11.19
N LEU A 27 -2.18 14.65 11.06
CA LEU A 27 -1.28 13.96 11.99
C LEU A 27 0.12 14.59 11.97
N VAL A 28 0.71 14.77 10.79
CA VAL A 28 2.03 15.41 10.60
C VAL A 28 2.07 16.80 11.23
N VAL A 29 1.05 17.62 10.96
CA VAL A 29 0.92 18.97 11.51
C VAL A 29 0.80 18.92 13.04
N SER A 30 -0.01 18.01 13.59
CA SER A 30 -0.19 17.86 15.04
C SER A 30 1.11 17.45 15.76
N LYS A 31 2.01 16.76 15.06
CA LYS A 31 3.33 16.35 15.55
C LYS A 31 4.39 17.45 15.41
N GLY A 32 4.05 18.58 14.79
CA GLY A 32 4.97 19.71 14.62
C GLY A 32 6.02 19.53 13.51
N LEU A 33 5.88 18.49 12.68
CA LEU A 33 6.77 18.24 11.55
C LEU A 33 6.67 19.38 10.54
N LYS A 34 7.81 19.72 9.93
CA LYS A 34 7.95 20.82 8.98
C LYS A 34 7.91 20.36 7.53
N ALA A 35 8.27 19.11 7.27
CA ALA A 35 8.16 18.50 5.95
C ALA A 35 7.70 17.05 6.05
N PHE A 36 7.04 16.55 5.03
CA PHE A 36 6.66 15.15 4.94
C PHE A 36 6.50 14.68 3.49
N SER A 37 6.53 13.37 3.29
CA SER A 37 6.23 12.76 1.99
C SER A 37 5.27 11.59 2.16
N ILE A 38 4.25 11.51 1.32
CA ILE A 38 3.46 10.28 1.15
C ILE A 38 4.11 9.50 0.01
N THR A 39 4.58 8.30 0.33
CA THR A 39 5.34 7.41 -0.55
C THR A 39 4.58 6.09 -0.69
N ASP A 40 3.33 6.16 -1.14
CA ASP A 40 2.50 4.97 -1.32
C ASP A 40 3.18 3.96 -2.27
N HIS A 41 3.03 2.66 -1.97
CA HIS A 41 3.58 1.59 -2.80
C HIS A 41 2.99 1.62 -4.20
N ASP A 42 3.86 1.79 -5.21
CA ASP A 42 3.52 1.79 -6.63
C ASP A 42 2.30 2.66 -7.00
N SER A 43 2.10 3.77 -6.28
CA SER A 43 0.96 4.67 -6.49
C SER A 43 1.31 6.11 -6.15
N VAL A 44 0.85 7.04 -6.99
CA VAL A 44 0.91 8.49 -6.73
C VAL A 44 -0.45 9.09 -6.37
N GLN A 45 -1.50 8.26 -6.27
CA GLN A 45 -2.86 8.75 -6.04
C GLN A 45 -3.00 9.40 -4.66
N GLY A 46 -2.35 8.86 -3.63
CA GLY A 46 -2.37 9.43 -2.29
C GLY A 46 -1.81 10.84 -2.25
N VAL A 47 -0.60 11.03 -2.78
CA VAL A 47 0.03 12.36 -2.87
C VAL A 47 -0.75 13.31 -3.79
N ALA A 48 -1.28 12.83 -4.92
CA ALA A 48 -2.06 13.65 -5.86
C ALA A 48 -3.40 14.12 -5.26
N SER A 49 -3.96 13.38 -4.31
CA SER A 49 -5.24 13.72 -3.67
C SER A 49 -5.14 14.85 -2.63
N ILE A 50 -3.94 15.16 -2.15
CA ILE A 50 -3.73 16.14 -1.08
C ILE A 50 -3.91 17.55 -1.62
N LYS A 51 -4.73 18.34 -0.91
CA LYS A 51 -4.81 19.78 -1.11
C LYS A 51 -3.54 20.47 -0.60
N PRO A 52 -3.12 21.59 -1.20
CA PRO A 52 -1.94 22.33 -0.73
C PRO A 52 -1.95 22.60 0.79
N CYS A 53 -0.97 22.03 1.51
CA CYS A 53 -0.77 22.26 2.93
C CYS A 53 0.19 23.43 3.14
N THR A 54 -0.20 24.42 3.95
CA THR A 54 0.64 25.60 4.25
C THR A 54 1.42 25.48 5.56
N LYS A 55 1.09 24.48 6.39
CA LYS A 55 1.68 24.30 7.74
C LYS A 55 2.91 23.39 7.74
N ALA A 56 3.05 22.55 6.72
CA ALA A 56 4.21 21.69 6.49
C ALA A 56 4.41 21.52 4.98
N THR A 57 5.67 21.39 4.55
CA THR A 57 6.01 21.15 3.15
C THR A 57 5.72 19.70 2.78
N LEU A 58 4.78 19.49 1.86
CA LEU A 58 4.58 18.21 1.20
C LEU A 58 5.62 18.04 0.09
N ILE A 59 6.42 16.97 0.17
CA ILE A 59 7.35 16.55 -0.88
C ILE A 59 6.68 15.42 -1.66
N PRO A 60 6.43 15.58 -2.98
CA PRO A 60 5.87 14.49 -3.76
C PRO A 60 6.80 13.28 -3.76
N GLY A 61 6.25 12.11 -3.44
CA GLY A 61 7.03 10.89 -3.35
C GLY A 61 6.27 9.65 -3.76
N ILE A 62 7.01 8.56 -3.90
CA ILE A 62 6.52 7.22 -4.24
C ILE A 62 7.47 6.18 -3.68
N GLU A 63 6.95 5.01 -3.33
CA GLU A 63 7.77 3.83 -3.08
C GLU A 63 7.55 2.79 -4.18
N LEU A 64 8.55 2.61 -5.05
CA LEU A 64 8.49 1.64 -6.15
C LEU A 64 8.98 0.28 -5.69
N THR A 65 8.15 -0.73 -5.85
CA THR A 65 8.55 -2.13 -5.65
C THR A 65 9.31 -2.61 -6.86
N SER A 66 10.52 -3.15 -6.64
CA SER A 66 11.41 -3.62 -7.69
C SER A 66 12.10 -4.92 -7.27
N THR A 67 12.91 -5.48 -8.16
CA THR A 67 13.71 -6.67 -7.91
C THR A 67 15.16 -6.41 -8.29
N LEU A 68 16.06 -6.68 -7.35
CA LEU A 68 17.50 -6.59 -7.56
C LEU A 68 18.12 -7.94 -7.15
N GLU A 69 18.81 -8.59 -8.10
CA GLU A 69 19.47 -9.89 -7.87
C GLU A 69 18.53 -10.98 -7.31
N GLY A 70 17.28 -10.99 -7.78
CA GLY A 70 16.26 -11.95 -7.33
C GLY A 70 15.67 -11.65 -5.95
N LYS A 71 16.00 -10.50 -5.34
CA LYS A 71 15.41 -10.04 -4.07
C LYS A 71 14.50 -8.84 -4.32
N GLU A 72 13.39 -8.82 -3.60
CA GLU A 72 12.52 -7.65 -3.57
C GLU A 72 13.25 -6.48 -2.90
N VAL A 73 13.20 -5.31 -3.55
CA VAL A 73 13.73 -4.05 -3.03
C VAL A 73 12.71 -2.95 -3.24
N HIS A 74 12.66 -2.00 -2.32
CA HIS A 74 11.78 -0.84 -2.43
C HIS A 74 12.62 0.42 -2.67
N LEU A 75 12.22 1.20 -3.66
CA LEU A 75 12.94 2.39 -4.12
C LEU A 75 12.10 3.63 -3.82
N LEU A 76 12.59 4.50 -2.94
CA LEU A 76 11.96 5.79 -2.66
C LEU A 76 12.33 6.79 -3.75
N GLY A 77 11.30 7.37 -4.37
CA GLY A 77 11.42 8.51 -5.28
C GLY A 77 10.88 9.76 -4.61
N TYR A 78 11.59 10.89 -4.74
CA TYR A 78 11.20 12.18 -4.19
C TYR A 78 11.26 13.27 -5.26
N TYR A 79 10.43 14.31 -5.10
CA TYR A 79 10.29 15.40 -6.09
C TYR A 79 9.97 14.88 -7.50
N ILE A 80 9.25 13.77 -7.56
CA ILE A 80 8.80 13.19 -8.82
C ILE A 80 7.71 14.07 -9.46
N ASN A 81 7.70 14.12 -10.79
CA ASN A 81 6.57 14.66 -11.52
C ASN A 81 5.44 13.61 -11.50
N ILE A 82 4.46 13.79 -10.63
CA ILE A 82 3.33 12.86 -10.46
C ILE A 82 2.36 12.86 -11.66
N GLU A 83 2.50 13.83 -12.56
CA GLU A 83 1.74 13.93 -13.81
C GLU A 83 2.52 13.39 -15.03
N GLU A 84 3.72 12.85 -14.82
CA GLU A 84 4.56 12.33 -15.91
C GLU A 84 3.88 11.14 -16.60
N PRO A 85 3.58 11.21 -17.92
CA PRO A 85 2.83 10.16 -18.61
C PRO A 85 3.48 8.78 -18.53
N GLU A 86 4.81 8.69 -18.68
CA GLU A 86 5.55 7.43 -18.62
C GLU A 86 5.47 6.80 -17.22
N LEU A 87 5.51 7.62 -16.16
CA LEU A 87 5.32 7.16 -14.79
C LEU A 87 3.90 6.62 -14.62
N ILE A 88 2.88 7.38 -15.01
CA ILE A 88 1.47 6.99 -14.87
C ILE A 88 1.19 5.66 -15.61
N GLU A 89 1.69 5.52 -16.84
CA GLU A 89 1.55 4.28 -17.62
C GLU A 89 2.23 3.10 -16.90
N THR A 90 3.45 3.30 -16.41
CA THR A 90 4.20 2.28 -15.67
C THR A 90 3.47 1.85 -14.41
N LEU A 91 2.96 2.79 -13.61
CA LEU A 91 2.20 2.49 -12.39
C LEU A 91 0.89 1.76 -12.68
N SER A 92 0.20 2.11 -13.77
CA SER A 92 -1.00 1.40 -14.23
C SER A 92 -0.70 -0.07 -14.54
N LEU A 93 0.40 -0.35 -15.25
CA LEU A 93 0.85 -1.71 -15.55
C LEU A 93 1.23 -2.49 -14.29
N ILE A 94 1.85 -1.84 -13.31
CA ILE A 94 2.18 -2.45 -12.01
C ILE A 94 0.90 -2.77 -11.24
N ALA A 95 -0.04 -1.82 -11.15
CA ALA A 95 -1.30 -2.00 -10.46
C ALA A 95 -2.10 -3.17 -11.03
N HIS A 96 -2.21 -3.28 -12.36
CA HIS A 96 -2.90 -4.40 -13.00
C HIS A 96 -2.24 -5.76 -12.72
N ARG A 97 -0.90 -5.82 -12.71
CA ARG A 97 -0.17 -7.04 -12.34
C ARG A 97 -0.39 -7.43 -10.88
N ARG A 98 -0.42 -6.46 -9.97
CA ARG A 98 -0.69 -6.67 -8.54
C ARG A 98 -2.10 -7.20 -8.31
N GLU A 99 -3.09 -6.59 -8.94
CA GLU A 99 -4.48 -7.03 -8.90
C GLU A 99 -4.59 -8.49 -9.35
N LYS A 100 -4.06 -8.82 -10.54
CA LYS A 100 -4.08 -10.18 -11.07
C LYS A 100 -3.44 -11.18 -10.10
N ARG A 101 -2.22 -10.89 -9.62
CA ARG A 101 -1.51 -11.76 -8.65
C ARG A 101 -2.33 -11.97 -7.39
N LEU A 102 -2.96 -10.91 -6.86
CA LEU A 102 -3.79 -11.05 -5.65
C LEU A 102 -5.03 -11.91 -5.91
N MET A 103 -5.64 -11.80 -7.10
CA MET A 103 -6.77 -12.66 -7.48
C MET A 103 -6.37 -14.13 -7.63
N ASP A 104 -5.15 -14.40 -8.12
CA ASP A 104 -4.60 -15.76 -8.18
C ASP A 104 -4.34 -16.32 -6.76
N ILE A 105 -3.81 -15.49 -5.84
CA ILE A 105 -3.67 -15.83 -4.41
C ILE A 105 -5.04 -16.14 -3.78
N VAL A 106 -6.07 -15.34 -4.07
CA VAL A 106 -7.43 -15.56 -3.57
C VAL A 106 -7.99 -16.89 -4.06
N ASP A 107 -7.77 -17.27 -5.33
CA ASP A 107 -8.18 -18.59 -5.84
C ASP A 107 -7.47 -19.72 -5.10
N LYS A 108 -6.16 -19.61 -4.86
CA LYS A 108 -5.40 -20.61 -4.09
C LYS A 108 -5.96 -20.75 -2.67
N LEU A 109 -6.26 -19.63 -2.00
CA LEU A 109 -6.85 -19.63 -0.67
C LEU A 109 -8.25 -20.26 -0.63
N ASN A 110 -9.10 -19.95 -1.61
CA ASN A 110 -10.44 -20.52 -1.70
C ASN A 110 -10.42 -22.04 -1.97
N ASN A 111 -9.39 -22.53 -2.68
CA ASN A 111 -9.23 -23.96 -2.97
C ASN A 111 -8.60 -24.75 -1.81
N ALA A 112 -7.66 -24.15 -1.09
CA ALA A 112 -6.94 -24.80 0.02
C ALA A 112 -7.64 -24.62 1.38
N GLY A 113 -8.36 -23.51 1.55
CA GLY A 113 -9.04 -23.15 2.79
C GLY A 113 -10.44 -23.75 2.90
N ASN A 114 -10.95 -23.80 4.14
CA ASN A 114 -12.35 -24.10 4.42
C ASN A 114 -13.15 -22.79 4.62
N PHE A 115 -12.94 -21.82 3.72
CA PHE A 115 -13.59 -20.51 3.72
C PHE A 115 -13.69 -19.98 2.29
N PHE A 116 -14.45 -18.89 2.10
CA PHE A 116 -14.62 -18.25 0.80
C PHE A 116 -14.35 -16.74 0.91
N LEU A 117 -13.49 -16.27 0.01
CA LEU A 117 -13.18 -14.86 -0.24
C LEU A 117 -13.81 -14.46 -1.57
N ASP A 118 -14.77 -13.55 -1.51
CA ASP A 118 -15.45 -13.00 -2.68
C ASP A 118 -14.55 -11.96 -3.36
N LYS A 119 -14.23 -12.20 -4.64
CA LYS A 119 -13.40 -11.31 -5.45
C LYS A 119 -14.11 -9.99 -5.79
N ASP A 120 -15.43 -10.01 -5.96
CA ASP A 120 -16.19 -8.80 -6.23
C ASP A 120 -16.18 -7.91 -4.99
N GLU A 121 -16.34 -8.49 -3.80
CA GLU A 121 -16.27 -7.72 -2.55
C GLU A 121 -14.86 -7.12 -2.33
N LEU A 122 -13.81 -7.90 -2.60
CA LEU A 122 -12.43 -7.39 -2.57
C LEU A 122 -12.23 -6.22 -3.53
N ALA A 123 -12.77 -6.31 -4.76
CA ALA A 123 -12.68 -5.25 -5.75
C ALA A 123 -13.44 -3.97 -5.34
N HIS A 124 -14.51 -4.09 -4.55
CA HIS A 124 -15.21 -2.94 -3.97
C HIS A 124 -14.46 -2.34 -2.77
N GLU A 125 -13.76 -3.17 -2.00
CA GLU A 125 -12.99 -2.74 -0.82
C GLU A 125 -11.67 -2.07 -1.22
N PHE A 126 -11.00 -2.55 -2.28
CA PHE A 126 -9.65 -2.11 -2.65
C PHE A 126 -9.65 -1.05 -3.75
N GLY A 127 -9.02 0.08 -3.46
CA GLY A 127 -8.66 1.08 -4.47
C GLY A 127 -7.45 0.66 -5.31
N THR A 128 -7.16 1.44 -6.36
CA THR A 128 -5.95 1.27 -7.15
C THR A 128 -4.71 1.43 -6.26
N GLY A 129 -3.83 0.42 -6.24
CA GLY A 129 -2.65 0.38 -5.36
C GLY A 129 -2.85 -0.37 -4.04
N SER A 130 -4.10 -0.61 -3.63
CA SER A 130 -4.43 -1.34 -2.40
C SER A 130 -4.37 -2.87 -2.53
N TYR A 131 -4.13 -3.39 -3.74
CA TYR A 131 -3.99 -4.83 -4.00
C TYR A 131 -2.63 -5.34 -3.50
N ASN A 132 -2.57 -5.69 -2.22
CA ASN A 132 -1.39 -6.26 -1.58
C ASN A 132 -1.79 -7.27 -0.48
N ARG A 133 -0.83 -8.09 -0.05
CA ARG A 133 -1.05 -9.16 0.94
C ARG A 133 -1.48 -8.62 2.31
N LEU A 134 -1.00 -7.44 2.71
CA LEU A 134 -1.37 -6.85 4.00
C LEU A 134 -2.85 -6.44 4.02
N ASN A 135 -3.35 -5.83 2.96
CA ASN A 135 -4.77 -5.49 2.84
C ASN A 135 -5.64 -6.74 2.70
N LEU A 136 -5.20 -7.77 1.98
CA LEU A 136 -5.88 -9.07 1.98
C LEU A 136 -5.95 -9.68 3.38
N ALA A 137 -4.87 -9.60 4.16
CA ALA A 137 -4.87 -10.06 5.55
C ALA A 137 -5.85 -9.28 6.43
N ARG A 138 -5.90 -7.95 6.29
CA ARG A 138 -6.90 -7.10 6.97
C ARG A 138 -8.32 -7.52 6.60
N PHE A 139 -8.58 -7.77 5.32
CA PHE A 139 -9.88 -8.24 4.84
C PHE A 139 -10.25 -9.61 5.44
N MET A 140 -9.30 -10.56 5.49
CA MET A 140 -9.52 -11.87 6.11
C MET A 140 -9.86 -11.76 7.61
N VAL A 141 -9.19 -10.86 8.34
CA VAL A 141 -9.52 -10.59 9.75
C VAL A 141 -10.91 -9.95 9.88
N LYS A 142 -11.24 -8.97 9.03
CA LYS A 142 -12.58 -8.35 8.98
C LYS A 142 -13.69 -9.36 8.73
N LYS A 143 -13.41 -10.39 7.92
CA LYS A 143 -14.32 -11.52 7.65
C LYS A 143 -14.38 -12.57 8.76
N GLY A 144 -13.58 -12.44 9.81
CA GLY A 144 -13.51 -13.41 10.90
C GLY A 144 -12.81 -14.72 10.54
N ILE A 145 -12.08 -14.77 9.41
CA ILE A 145 -11.32 -15.95 8.97
C ILE A 145 -10.12 -16.20 9.91
N ALA A 146 -9.53 -15.12 10.44
CA ALA A 146 -8.46 -15.18 11.43
C ALA A 146 -8.63 -14.11 12.50
N GLN A 147 -8.01 -14.32 13.66
CA GLN A 147 -8.11 -13.40 14.81
C GLN A 147 -7.15 -12.20 14.71
N SER A 148 -6.10 -12.29 13.89
CA SER A 148 -5.13 -11.21 13.73
C SER A 148 -4.39 -11.32 12.39
N ILE A 149 -3.76 -10.23 11.97
CA ILE A 149 -2.98 -10.17 10.72
C ILE A 149 -1.81 -11.16 10.79
N GLU A 150 -1.15 -11.26 11.94
CA GLU A 150 -0.02 -12.18 12.16
C GLU A 150 -0.46 -13.64 11.94
N ARG A 151 -1.66 -14.00 12.42
CA ARG A 151 -2.23 -15.33 12.18
C ARG A 151 -2.57 -15.56 10.71
N VAL A 152 -2.98 -14.52 9.98
CA VAL A 152 -3.20 -14.66 8.54
C VAL A 152 -1.88 -14.97 7.82
N PHE A 153 -0.83 -14.19 8.08
CA PHE A 153 0.47 -14.44 7.46
C PHE A 153 1.04 -15.81 7.87
N ALA A 154 0.95 -16.18 9.14
CA ALA A 154 1.48 -17.46 9.61
C ALA A 154 0.79 -18.68 8.95
N ASN A 155 -0.52 -18.59 8.66
CA ASN A 155 -1.31 -19.74 8.22
C ASN A 155 -1.67 -19.74 6.73
N TYR A 156 -1.66 -18.57 6.06
CA TYR A 156 -2.24 -18.43 4.73
C TYR A 156 -1.39 -17.65 3.72
N LEU A 157 -0.68 -16.59 4.13
CA LEU A 157 -0.06 -15.63 3.19
C LEU A 157 1.47 -15.51 3.28
N GLY A 158 2.08 -16.09 4.32
CA GLY A 158 3.51 -16.00 4.59
C GLY A 158 4.33 -17.08 3.87
N ASP A 159 5.64 -16.97 3.98
CA ASP A 159 6.62 -17.86 3.35
C ASP A 159 6.32 -19.34 3.67
N GLY A 160 6.22 -20.16 2.62
CA GLY A 160 5.98 -21.60 2.75
C GLY A 160 4.52 -22.02 2.91
N THR A 161 3.57 -21.09 2.80
CA THR A 161 2.13 -21.41 2.73
C THR A 161 1.68 -21.69 1.29
N ASP A 162 0.54 -22.38 1.13
CA ASP A 162 0.01 -22.79 -0.18
C ASP A 162 -0.30 -21.61 -1.13
N ALA A 163 -0.52 -20.42 -0.56
CA ALA A 163 -0.78 -19.20 -1.33
C ALA A 163 0.42 -18.24 -1.36
N TYR A 164 1.61 -18.69 -0.95
CA TYR A 164 2.84 -17.92 -1.10
C TYR A 164 3.27 -17.89 -2.58
N GLU A 165 3.16 -16.71 -3.17
CA GLU A 165 3.59 -16.37 -4.54
C GLU A 165 4.20 -14.99 -4.52
#